data_AF-A0A351DE57-F1
#
_entry.id   AF-A0A351DE57-F1
#
_cell.length_a   1.000
_cell.length_b   1.000
_cell.length_c   1.000
_cell.angle_alpha   90.00
_cell.angle_beta   90.00
_cell.angle_gamma   90.00
#
_symmetry.space_group_name_H-M   'P 1'
#
loop_
_entity.id
_entity.type
_entity.pdbx_description
1 polymer ?
#
loop_
_entity_poly.entity_id
_entity_poly.type
_entity_poly.pdbx_seq_one_letter_code
_entity_poly.pdbx_strand_id
1 'polypeptide(L)'
;MPNWTWSTTINKGDDVVIFDLDGVISDASHRQHYLQGKEKDWNGFFSACTEDPPIISGIKLISLLRKSHKTIILTARPYSIQSETIDWLKKYEVVWDALIMRSNDDHQQSPKMKLSALNQIRDAGYTPILAFDDDPKNIEMFLGQEVPAISVHSGYYA
;
A
#
# COMPACT_ATOMS: atom_id res chain seq x y z
N MET A 1 -11.36 -6.83 9.08
CA MET A 1 -11.63 -5.83 8.01
C MET A 1 -10.48 -4.84 7.99
N PRO A 2 -9.96 -4.42 6.83
CA PRO A 2 -8.88 -3.42 6.74
C PRO A 2 -9.26 -2.10 7.42
N ASN A 3 -8.27 -1.39 7.95
CA ASN A 3 -8.48 -0.14 8.68
C ASN A 3 -8.23 1.07 7.76
N TRP A 4 -9.17 2.02 7.75
CA TRP A 4 -9.12 3.22 6.92
C TRP A 4 -8.68 4.43 7.72
N THR A 5 -7.84 5.26 7.11
CA THR A 5 -7.47 6.60 7.59
C THR A 5 -7.64 7.58 6.45
N TRP A 6 -8.19 8.75 6.73
CA TRP A 6 -8.43 9.80 5.74
C TRP A 6 -7.52 10.99 6.00
N SER A 7 -6.82 11.47 4.96
CA SER A 7 -6.09 12.76 5.01
C SER A 7 -6.96 13.91 4.49
N THR A 8 -7.95 13.59 3.67
CA THR A 8 -8.91 14.53 3.08
C THR A 8 -10.21 13.80 2.75
N THR A 9 -11.25 14.56 2.42
CA THR A 9 -12.51 14.00 1.93
C THR A 9 -12.42 13.73 0.43
N ILE A 10 -12.84 12.54 0.00
CA ILE A 10 -13.04 12.18 -1.41
C ILE A 10 -14.51 11.91 -1.68
N ASN A 11 -14.98 12.23 -2.89
CA ASN A 11 -16.38 12.13 -3.23
C ASN A 11 -16.71 10.75 -3.79
N LYS A 12 -17.95 10.30 -3.56
CA LYS A 12 -18.46 9.10 -4.23
C LYS A 12 -18.42 9.32 -5.75
N GLY A 13 -17.95 8.31 -6.49
CA GLY A 13 -17.77 8.36 -7.94
C GLY A 13 -16.40 8.88 -8.39
N ASP A 14 -15.52 9.31 -7.47
CA ASP A 14 -14.15 9.65 -7.83
C ASP A 14 -13.39 8.41 -8.34
N ASP A 15 -12.63 8.60 -9.41
CA ASP A 15 -11.64 7.63 -9.87
C ASP A 15 -10.45 7.64 -8.90
N VAL A 16 -10.06 6.45 -8.44
CA VAL A 16 -8.97 6.25 -7.50
C VAL A 16 -7.84 5.44 -8.12
N VAL A 17 -6.61 5.87 -7.85
CA VAL A 17 -5.39 5.12 -8.14
C VAL A 17 -4.86 4.55 -6.84
N ILE A 18 -4.61 3.24 -6.84
CA ILE A 18 -4.14 2.50 -5.67
C ILE A 18 -2.63 2.34 -5.77
N PHE A 19 -1.93 2.63 -4.68
CA PHE A 19 -0.51 2.39 -4.55
C PHE A 19 -0.25 1.50 -3.34
N ASP A 20 0.51 0.43 -3.52
CA ASP A 20 1.20 -0.19 -2.38
C ASP A 20 2.24 0.78 -1.79
N LEU A 21 2.69 0.47 -0.57
CA LEU A 21 3.69 1.23 0.15
C LEU A 21 5.08 0.62 0.00
N ASP A 22 5.26 -0.63 0.42
CA ASP A 22 6.57 -1.27 0.58
C ASP A 22 7.02 -1.85 -0.77
N GLY A 23 8.03 -1.25 -1.39
CA GLY A 23 8.56 -1.65 -2.69
C GLY A 23 8.04 -0.82 -3.85
N VAL A 24 7.08 0.07 -3.58
CA VAL A 24 6.52 1.00 -4.57
C VAL A 24 6.91 2.44 -4.27
N ILE A 25 6.71 2.91 -3.03
CA ILE A 25 7.09 4.26 -2.59
C ILE A 25 8.03 4.27 -1.38
N SER A 26 8.08 3.18 -0.60
CA SER A 26 8.93 3.00 0.57
C SER A 26 9.84 1.80 0.34
N ASP A 27 11.15 1.98 0.43
CA ASP A 27 12.13 0.91 0.21
C ASP A 27 12.32 0.09 1.49
N ALA A 28 11.70 -1.07 1.54
CA ALA A 28 11.79 -2.01 2.66
C ALA A 28 12.99 -2.97 2.57
N SER A 29 13.91 -2.78 1.61
CA SER A 29 14.99 -3.74 1.33
C SER A 29 15.88 -4.01 2.54
N HIS A 30 16.21 -2.98 3.34
CA HIS A 30 17.12 -3.13 4.46
C HIS A 30 16.55 -4.02 5.57
N ARG A 31 15.22 -4.13 5.67
CA ARG A 31 14.51 -4.94 6.67
C ARG A 31 14.05 -6.30 6.15
N GLN A 32 14.21 -6.62 4.87
CA GLN A 32 13.85 -7.94 4.32
C GLN A 32 14.54 -9.11 5.02
N HIS A 33 15.72 -8.89 5.63
CA HIS A 33 16.44 -9.93 6.37
C HIS A 33 15.65 -10.51 7.55
N TYR A 34 14.73 -9.74 8.17
CA TYR A 34 13.84 -10.24 9.23
C TYR A 34 12.87 -11.33 8.75
N LEU A 35 12.61 -11.40 7.45
CA LEU A 35 11.66 -12.35 6.85
C LEU A 35 12.37 -13.56 6.20
N GLN A 36 13.70 -13.64 6.34
CA GLN A 36 14.50 -14.76 5.87
C GLN A 36 14.52 -15.90 6.90
N GLY A 37 14.63 -17.15 6.41
CA GLY A 37 14.68 -18.34 7.27
C GLY A 37 13.32 -19.00 7.52
N LYS A 38 13.31 -19.97 8.44
CA LYS A 38 12.11 -20.77 8.74
C LYS A 38 11.10 -20.01 9.60
N GLU A 39 11.59 -19.25 10.56
CA GLU A 39 10.79 -18.40 11.43
C GLU A 39 10.98 -16.95 11.01
N LYS A 40 9.89 -16.25 10.73
CA LYS A 40 9.90 -14.87 10.27
C LYS A 40 9.68 -13.93 11.46
N ASP A 41 10.56 -12.96 11.62
CA ASP A 41 10.41 -11.90 12.63
C ASP A 41 9.60 -10.73 12.06
N TRP A 42 8.28 -10.89 12.08
CA TRP A 42 7.38 -9.83 11.65
C TRP A 42 7.45 -8.58 12.54
N ASN A 43 7.72 -8.74 13.83
CA ASN A 43 7.81 -7.61 14.75
C ASN A 43 9.03 -6.75 14.44
N GLY A 44 10.20 -7.37 14.30
CA GLY A 44 11.43 -6.70 13.86
C GLY A 44 11.22 -6.03 12.50
N PHE A 45 10.66 -6.75 11.52
CA PHE A 45 10.36 -6.23 10.19
C PHE A 45 9.49 -4.96 10.23
N PHE A 46 8.42 -4.93 11.00
CA PHE A 46 7.53 -3.76 11.04
C PHE A 46 8.09 -2.60 11.88
N SER A 47 8.79 -2.90 12.98
CA SER A 47 9.41 -1.85 13.83
C SER A 47 10.49 -1.05 13.10
N ALA A 48 11.18 -1.64 12.12
CA ALA A 48 12.24 -1.01 11.35
C ALA A 48 11.74 -0.09 10.21
N CYS A 49 10.43 0.04 10.00
CA CYS A 49 9.86 0.74 8.83
C CYS A 49 10.09 2.27 8.82
N THR A 50 10.40 2.87 9.98
CA THR A 50 10.66 4.32 10.08
C THR A 50 11.97 4.74 9.40
N GLU A 51 12.87 3.78 9.18
CA GLU A 51 14.17 3.94 8.52
C GLU A 51 14.11 3.69 7.01
N ASP A 52 12.96 3.28 6.46
CA ASP A 52 12.81 3.00 5.02
C ASP A 52 13.18 4.24 4.19
N PRO A 53 14.12 4.15 3.24
CA PRO A 53 14.36 5.20 2.26
C PRO A 53 13.13 5.39 1.34
N PRO A 54 12.91 6.61 0.80
CA PRO A 54 11.85 6.83 -0.16
C PRO A 54 12.24 6.32 -1.56
N ILE A 55 11.31 5.65 -2.23
CA ILE A 55 11.40 5.37 -3.67
C ILE A 55 10.88 6.60 -4.42
N ILE A 56 11.80 7.50 -4.76
CA ILE A 56 11.50 8.84 -5.29
C ILE A 56 10.63 8.82 -6.55
N SER A 57 10.81 7.82 -7.42
CA SER A 57 10.00 7.67 -8.64
C SER A 57 8.53 7.47 -8.33
N GLY A 58 8.20 6.61 -7.36
CA GLY A 58 6.82 6.35 -6.95
C GLY A 58 6.17 7.58 -6.29
N ILE A 59 6.89 8.29 -5.42
CA ILE A 59 6.41 9.54 -4.81
C ILE A 59 6.12 10.61 -5.88
N LYS A 60 7.02 10.77 -6.86
CA LYS A 60 6.80 11.70 -7.98
C LYS A 60 5.60 11.29 -8.84
N LEU A 61 5.40 9.99 -9.07
CA LEU A 61 4.25 9.50 -9.83
C LEU A 61 2.93 9.84 -9.15
N ILE A 62 2.83 9.61 -7.83
CA ILE A 62 1.68 10.04 -7.04
C ILE A 62 1.43 11.55 -7.19
N SER A 63 2.49 12.37 -7.07
CA SER A 63 2.41 13.82 -7.22
C SER A 63 1.99 14.29 -8.62
N LEU A 64 2.24 13.50 -9.66
CA LEU A 64 1.75 13.76 -11.01
C LEU A 64 0.27 13.39 -11.15
N LEU A 65 -0.14 12.23 -10.63
CA LEU A 65 -1.51 11.72 -10.77
C LEU A 65 -2.54 12.46 -9.90
N ARG A 66 -2.14 13.01 -8.75
CA ARG A 66 -3.03 13.77 -7.84
C ARG A 66 -3.73 14.96 -8.48
N LYS A 67 -3.27 15.42 -9.65
CA LYS A 67 -3.88 16.52 -10.39
C LYS A 67 -5.23 16.16 -10.99
N SER A 68 -5.47 14.87 -11.24
CA SER A 68 -6.65 14.36 -11.92
C SER A 68 -7.32 13.20 -11.21
N HIS A 69 -6.66 12.55 -10.25
CA HIS A 69 -7.18 11.37 -9.57
C HIS A 69 -6.92 11.41 -8.07
N LYS A 70 -7.70 10.63 -7.33
CA LYS A 70 -7.51 10.40 -5.90
C LYS A 70 -6.53 9.27 -5.66
N THR A 71 -5.73 9.37 -4.61
CA THR A 71 -4.70 8.41 -4.24
C THR A 71 -5.11 7.62 -3.00
N ILE A 72 -5.21 6.30 -3.14
CA ILE A 72 -5.35 5.38 -2.02
C ILE A 72 -4.02 4.66 -1.82
N ILE A 73 -3.41 4.81 -0.66
CA ILE A 73 -2.31 3.93 -0.24
C ILE A 73 -2.93 2.68 0.39
N LEU A 74 -2.66 1.50 -0.17
CA LEU A 74 -3.15 0.22 0.32
C LEU A 74 -1.98 -0.68 0.69
N THR A 75 -1.70 -0.83 1.98
CA THR A 75 -0.50 -1.52 2.48
C THR A 75 -0.82 -2.71 3.37
N ALA A 76 0.04 -3.73 3.30
CA ALA A 76 0.01 -4.88 4.20
C ALA A 76 0.63 -4.61 5.58
N ARG A 77 1.20 -3.41 5.84
CA ARG A 77 1.63 -3.00 7.18
C ARG A 77 0.46 -3.10 8.17
N PRO A 78 0.67 -3.66 9.38
CA PRO A 78 -0.37 -3.78 10.38
C PRO A 78 -0.74 -2.42 10.95
N TYR A 79 -2.00 -2.27 11.33
CA TYR A 79 -2.53 -1.04 11.92
C TYR A 79 -1.81 -0.63 13.22
N SER A 80 -1.19 -1.57 13.91
CA SER A 80 -0.36 -1.30 15.10
C SER A 80 0.79 -0.33 14.84
N ILE A 81 1.24 -0.16 13.59
CA ILE A 81 2.30 0.80 13.20
C ILE A 81 1.77 1.96 12.33
N GLN A 82 0.48 2.29 12.50
CA GLN A 82 -0.18 3.35 11.74
C GLN A 82 0.50 4.71 11.96
N SER A 83 0.82 5.06 13.21
CA SER A 83 1.48 6.32 13.56
C SER A 83 2.80 6.48 12.81
N GLU A 84 3.64 5.46 12.86
CA GLU A 84 4.96 5.40 12.22
C GLU A 84 4.83 5.52 10.70
N THR A 85 3.82 4.86 10.13
CA THR A 85 3.52 4.92 8.69
C THR A 85 3.07 6.33 8.28
N ILE A 86 2.18 6.96 9.04
CA ILE A 86 1.72 8.33 8.75
C ILE A 86 2.85 9.34 8.92
N ASP A 87 3.66 9.21 9.97
CA ASP A 87 4.82 10.07 10.20
C ASP A 87 5.85 9.92 9.07
N TRP A 88 6.06 8.69 8.58
CA TRP A 88 6.90 8.45 7.40
C TRP A 88 6.34 9.13 6.14
N LEU A 89 5.04 8.96 5.85
CA LEU A 89 4.38 9.62 4.71
C LEU A 89 4.51 11.14 4.80
N LYS A 90 4.35 11.72 5.99
CA LYS A 90 4.51 13.15 6.25
C LYS A 90 5.95 13.62 6.07
N LYS A 91 6.92 12.86 6.62
CA LYS A 91 8.37 13.16 6.52
C LYS A 91 8.84 13.29 5.07
N TYR A 92 8.31 12.45 4.18
CA TYR A 92 8.66 12.45 2.75
C TYR A 92 7.64 13.15 1.86
N GLU A 93 6.73 13.94 2.45
CA GLU A 93 5.73 14.75 1.75
C GLU A 93 4.89 13.96 0.74
N VAL A 94 4.62 12.69 1.04
CA VAL A 94 3.79 11.83 0.19
C VAL A 94 2.36 12.33 0.25
N VAL A 95 1.78 12.59 -0.91
CA VAL A 95 0.38 12.97 -1.03
C VAL A 95 -0.47 11.70 -1.08
N TRP A 96 -1.53 11.67 -0.29
CA TRP A 96 -2.50 10.58 -0.30
C TRP A 96 -3.85 11.16 0.10
N ASP A 97 -4.94 10.50 -0.28
CA ASP A 97 -6.31 10.88 0.14
C ASP A 97 -6.86 9.89 1.18
N ALA A 98 -6.55 8.60 1.02
CA ALA A 98 -6.86 7.55 1.99
C ALA A 98 -5.67 6.59 2.19
N LEU A 99 -5.54 6.07 3.41
CA LEU A 99 -4.61 5.01 3.78
C LEU A 99 -5.41 3.84 4.31
N ILE A 100 -5.26 2.67 3.67
CA ILE A 100 -5.87 1.42 4.08
C ILE A 100 -4.76 0.47 4.54
N MET A 101 -4.86 0.02 5.79
CA MET A 101 -3.88 -0.84 6.44
C MET A 101 -4.48 -2.18 6.85
N ARG A 102 -3.61 -3.18 7.03
CA ARG A 102 -3.98 -4.50 7.55
C ARG A 102 -4.51 -4.36 8.98
N SER A 103 -5.61 -5.05 9.29
CA SER A 103 -6.08 -5.17 10.67
C SER A 103 -5.14 -6.05 11.50
N ASN A 104 -4.96 -5.70 12.77
CA ASN A 104 -4.06 -6.46 13.67
C ASN A 104 -4.47 -7.93 13.84
N ASP A 105 -5.76 -8.24 13.65
CA ASP A 105 -6.29 -9.60 13.75
C ASP A 105 -6.31 -10.34 12.39
N ASP A 106 -5.81 -9.71 11.31
CA ASP A 106 -5.79 -10.30 9.98
C ASP A 106 -4.45 -10.97 9.67
N HIS A 107 -4.43 -12.29 9.78
CA HIS A 107 -3.28 -13.15 9.48
C HIS A 107 -3.29 -13.74 8.06
N GLN A 108 -4.16 -13.27 7.17
CA GLN A 108 -4.23 -13.77 5.80
C GLN A 108 -3.08 -13.24 4.94
N GLN A 109 -2.82 -13.91 3.82
CA GLN A 109 -1.84 -13.42 2.83
C GLN A 109 -2.28 -12.07 2.23
N SER A 110 -1.30 -11.25 1.84
CA SER A 110 -1.53 -9.91 1.27
C SER A 110 -2.63 -9.86 0.20
N PRO A 111 -2.66 -10.77 -0.80
CA PRO A 111 -3.68 -10.70 -1.86
C PRO A 111 -5.11 -10.82 -1.33
N LYS A 112 -5.34 -11.68 -0.32
CA LYS A 112 -6.67 -11.85 0.29
C LYS A 112 -7.10 -10.61 1.06
N MET A 113 -6.18 -10.03 1.83
CA MET A 113 -6.44 -8.78 2.56
C MET A 113 -6.74 -7.64 1.57
N LYS A 114 -5.90 -7.47 0.54
CA LYS A 114 -6.07 -6.42 -0.48
C LYS A 114 -7.32 -6.61 -1.33
N LEU A 115 -7.74 -7.85 -1.61
CA LEU A 115 -9.03 -8.12 -2.25
C LEU A 115 -10.20 -7.64 -1.37
N SER A 116 -10.15 -7.91 -0.06
CA SER A 116 -11.15 -7.40 0.87
C SER A 116 -11.17 -5.87 0.91
N ALA A 117 -10.00 -5.21 0.88
CA ALA A 117 -9.92 -3.75 0.80
C ALA A 117 -10.48 -3.21 -0.52
N LEU A 118 -10.17 -3.85 -1.66
CA LEU A 118 -10.66 -3.47 -2.98
C LEU A 118 -12.19 -3.51 -3.05
N ASN A 119 -12.80 -4.54 -2.48
CA ASN A 119 -14.26 -4.62 -2.39
C ASN A 119 -14.84 -3.48 -1.55
N GLN A 120 -14.21 -3.12 -0.42
CA GLN A 120 -14.64 -1.96 0.37
C GLN A 120 -14.50 -0.63 -0.39
N ILE A 121 -13.44 -0.47 -1.19
CA ILE A 121 -13.26 0.72 -2.05
C ILE A 121 -14.45 0.84 -3.03
N ARG A 122 -14.84 -0.28 -3.66
CA ARG A 122 -15.98 -0.32 -4.58
C ARG A 122 -17.32 -0.09 -3.87
N ASP A 123 -17.52 -0.70 -2.70
CA ASP A 123 -18.75 -0.57 -1.90
C ASP A 123 -18.93 0.88 -1.39
N ALA A 124 -17.83 1.57 -1.09
CA ALA A 124 -17.83 3.00 -0.78
C ALA A 124 -18.15 3.88 -2.00
N GLY A 125 -18.19 3.28 -3.21
CA GLY A 125 -18.57 3.91 -4.46
C GLY A 125 -17.43 4.64 -5.17
N TYR A 126 -16.18 4.25 -4.92
CA TYR A 126 -15.03 4.71 -5.69
C TYR A 126 -14.76 3.75 -6.86
N THR A 127 -14.13 4.26 -7.91
CA THR A 127 -13.78 3.48 -9.10
C THR A 127 -12.27 3.25 -9.13
N PRO A 128 -11.75 2.05 -8.78
CA PRO A 128 -10.34 1.73 -8.93
C PRO A 128 -9.98 1.62 -10.40
N ILE A 129 -9.18 2.56 -10.91
CA ILE A 129 -8.82 2.62 -12.33
C ILE A 129 -7.42 2.11 -12.63
N LEU A 130 -6.52 2.09 -11.64
CA LEU A 130 -5.14 1.64 -11.78
C LEU A 130 -4.55 1.30 -10.40
N ALA A 131 -3.77 0.22 -10.33
CA ALA A 131 -3.03 -0.18 -9.14
C ALA A 131 -1.52 -0.32 -9.42
N PHE A 132 -0.70 0.02 -8.42
CA PHE A 132 0.74 -0.19 -8.42
C PHE A 132 1.12 -1.07 -7.22
N ASP A 133 1.81 -2.19 -7.48
CA ASP A 133 2.22 -3.15 -6.45
C ASP A 133 3.52 -3.83 -6.88
N ASP A 134 4.33 -4.27 -5.92
CA ASP A 134 5.58 -4.96 -6.21
C ASP A 134 5.47 -6.49 -6.11
N ASP A 135 4.57 -7.00 -5.26
CA ASP A 135 4.31 -8.43 -5.09
C ASP A 135 3.49 -8.98 -6.29
N PRO A 136 4.03 -9.93 -7.08
CA PRO A 136 3.33 -10.50 -8.22
C PRO A 136 1.96 -11.10 -7.87
N LYS A 137 1.77 -11.58 -6.64
CA LYS A 137 0.49 -12.15 -6.21
C LYS A 137 -0.58 -11.09 -5.99
N ASN A 138 -0.20 -9.89 -5.56
CA ASN A 138 -1.12 -8.76 -5.45
C ASN A 138 -1.49 -8.26 -6.86
N ILE A 139 -0.51 -8.22 -7.78
CA ILE A 139 -0.74 -7.88 -9.19
C ILE A 139 -1.74 -8.86 -9.83
N GLU A 140 -1.51 -10.16 -9.70
CA GLU A 140 -2.44 -11.19 -10.19
C GLU A 140 -3.85 -11.00 -9.62
N MET A 141 -3.96 -10.69 -8.33
CA MET A 141 -5.25 -10.41 -7.69
C MET A 141 -5.95 -9.21 -8.31
N PHE A 142 -5.29 -8.06 -8.48
CA PHE A 142 -5.91 -6.88 -9.10
C PHE A 142 -6.36 -7.15 -10.53
N LEU A 143 -5.52 -7.79 -11.34
CA LEU A 143 -5.84 -8.16 -12.72
C LEU A 143 -7.03 -9.14 -12.78
N GLY A 144 -7.06 -10.13 -11.88
CA GLY A 144 -8.19 -11.06 -11.73
C GLY A 144 -9.48 -10.40 -11.23
N GLN A 145 -9.43 -9.15 -10.78
CA GLN A 145 -10.57 -8.32 -10.43
C GLN A 145 -10.85 -7.24 -11.46
N GLU A 146 -10.29 -7.35 -12.68
CA GLU A 146 -10.46 -6.39 -13.77
C GLU A 146 -9.99 -4.97 -13.43
N VAL A 147 -9.06 -4.83 -12.48
CA VAL A 147 -8.38 -3.57 -12.19
C VAL A 147 -7.03 -3.60 -12.90
N PRO A 148 -6.76 -2.69 -13.86
CA PRO A 148 -5.44 -2.55 -14.46
C PRO A 148 -4.38 -2.39 -13.37
N ALA A 149 -3.28 -3.13 -13.49
CA ALA A 149 -2.21 -3.12 -12.50
C ALA A 149 -0.84 -3.05 -13.16
N ILE A 150 0.07 -2.28 -12.56
CA ILE A 150 1.46 -2.14 -12.97
C ILE A 150 2.34 -2.73 -11.87
N SER A 151 3.11 -3.76 -12.24
CA SER A 151 4.14 -4.32 -11.37
C SER A 151 5.32 -3.35 -11.26
N VAL A 152 5.74 -3.08 -10.03
CA VAL A 152 6.93 -2.27 -9.72
C VAL A 152 8.03 -3.21 -9.24
N HIS A 153 9.22 -3.10 -9.82
CA HIS A 153 10.33 -3.94 -9.40
C HIS A 153 10.95 -3.41 -8.09
N SER A 154 10.76 -4.13 -6.99
CA SER A 154 11.33 -3.80 -5.68
C SER A 154 12.66 -4.48 -5.37
N GLY A 155 13.00 -5.56 -6.08
CA GLY A 155 14.25 -6.30 -5.92
C GLY A 155 14.25 -7.38 -4.83
N TYR A 156 13.18 -7.52 -4.04
CA TYR A 156 13.06 -8.57 -3.02
C TYR A 156 11.95 -9.61 -3.27
N TYR A 157 11.14 -9.42 -4.32
CA TYR A 157 10.37 -10.51 -4.93
C TYR A 157 11.11 -10.99 -6.19
N ALA A 158 11.32 -12.30 -6.29
CA ALA A 158 12.02 -12.96 -7.40
C ALA A 158 11.05 -13.42 -8.49
#